data_AF-F6DBS0-F1
#
_entry.id   AF-F6DBS0-F1
#
_cell.length_a   1.000
_cell.length_b   1.000
_cell.length_c   1.000
_cell.angle_alpha   90.00
_cell.angle_beta   90.00
_cell.angle_gamma   90.00
#
_symmetry.space_group_name_H-M   'P 1'
#
loop_
_entity.id
_entity.type
_entity.pdbx_description
1 polymer ?
#
loop_
_entity_poly.entity_id
_entity_poly.type
_entity_poly.pdbx_seq_one_letter_code
_entity_poly.pdbx_strand_id
1 'polypeptide(L)'
;MVQPLRIDMSQTFGYPLALELTPWSEGVSWINDISNQRFVNAYHEDKGLSLAWLFNTPEGTHWHAQFPSELADALLAFETRFRQHTFSSLWFVSRSKAAQELLVSAPLLVWFIMEHAKQACLTPDDVFPLFGLKRTQILALHNLPASPAVLKLLNKYQATDFNQQDIHLIRELYARFDARLLSRFQRLHRDLAIWLIDQPDIMDYPFIYDLDDTDILSIRTTLRDTLAMAGQAEQPQARRQLQNCRQLDGLHALHDRLVTHYNRLQRAKHKNTLFPACRLSGSDTIVPISNTYDLLQEGSDMKHCIGSYNPRVLRGEYFVFKVLAPERATLGLHYVRGELKVDQLRLKRNATPTKETQEAVYWWLTNQEK
;
A
#
# COMPACT_ATOMS: atom_id res chain seq x y z
N MET A 1 7.70 -11.95 44.36
CA MET A 1 6.78 -10.91 43.87
C MET A 1 7.19 -10.60 42.45
N VAL A 2 6.23 -10.64 41.52
CA VAL A 2 6.47 -10.29 40.13
C VAL A 2 6.55 -8.77 40.05
N GLN A 3 7.60 -8.22 39.42
CA GLN A 3 7.81 -6.77 39.39
C GLN A 3 7.09 -6.13 38.20
N PRO A 4 6.52 -4.92 38.36
CA PRO A 4 6.01 -4.12 37.25
C PRO A 4 7.18 -3.62 36.37
N LEU A 5 6.91 -3.34 35.11
CA LEU A 5 7.84 -2.64 34.24
C LEU A 5 7.70 -1.14 34.48
N ARG A 6 8.79 -0.45 34.84
CA ARG A 6 8.81 1.01 34.96
C ARG A 6 9.83 1.60 34.00
N ILE A 7 9.36 2.46 33.11
CA ILE A 7 10.17 3.18 32.13
C ILE A 7 10.21 4.65 32.51
N ASP A 8 11.39 5.17 32.83
CA ASP A 8 11.59 6.60 33.08
C ASP A 8 11.84 7.33 31.75
N MET A 9 11.00 8.31 31.45
CA MET A 9 11.06 9.13 30.24
C MET A 9 11.42 10.59 30.56
N SER A 10 11.83 10.89 31.79
CA SER A 10 12.03 12.26 32.26
C SER A 10 13.10 13.01 31.48
N GLN A 11 14.18 12.32 31.08
CA GLN A 11 15.24 12.92 30.26
C GLN A 11 14.75 13.33 28.87
N THR A 12 13.86 12.53 28.27
CA THR A 12 13.33 12.77 26.92
C THR A 12 12.38 13.97 26.88
N PHE A 13 11.56 14.13 27.93
CA PHE A 13 10.51 15.15 27.96
C PHE A 13 10.85 16.39 28.79
N GLY A 14 11.93 16.38 29.57
CA GLY A 14 12.40 17.53 30.35
C GLY A 14 11.60 17.80 31.63
N TYR A 15 10.75 16.87 32.06
CA TYR A 15 9.99 16.90 33.32
C TYR A 15 9.78 15.48 33.86
N PRO A 16 9.51 15.29 35.18
CA PRO A 16 9.32 13.96 35.77
C PRO A 16 8.15 13.20 35.12
N LEU A 17 8.46 12.17 34.35
CA LEU A 17 7.51 11.34 33.63
C LEU A 17 8.00 9.89 33.63
N ALA A 18 7.20 8.98 34.18
CA ALA A 18 7.43 7.56 34.07
C ALA A 18 6.16 6.83 33.62
N LEU A 19 6.34 5.76 32.85
CA LEU A 19 5.30 4.81 32.50
C LEU A 19 5.51 3.53 33.30
N GLU A 20 4.48 3.09 34.02
CA GLU A 20 4.47 1.81 34.73
C GLU A 20 3.47 0.85 34.09
N LEU A 21 3.92 -0.36 33.76
CA LEU A 21 3.06 -1.47 33.32
C LEU A 21 3.00 -2.52 34.42
N THR A 22 1.79 -2.88 34.83
CA THR A 22 1.59 -3.91 35.86
C THR A 22 2.03 -5.30 35.37
N PRO A 23 2.35 -6.22 36.30
CA PRO A 23 2.69 -7.60 35.97
C PRO A 23 1.61 -8.31 35.14
N TRP A 24 2.02 -9.25 34.30
CA TRP A 24 1.09 -10.07 33.50
C TRP A 24 0.06 -10.80 34.37
N SER A 25 0.50 -11.36 35.50
CA SER A 25 -0.35 -12.12 36.43
C SER A 25 -1.46 -11.30 37.09
N GLU A 26 -1.34 -9.97 37.11
CA GLU A 26 -2.32 -9.05 37.70
C GLU A 26 -3.27 -8.46 36.63
N GLY A 27 -3.03 -8.80 35.36
CA GLY A 27 -3.58 -8.08 34.22
C GLY A 27 -2.77 -6.81 33.94
N VAL A 28 -2.36 -6.63 32.70
CA VAL A 28 -1.53 -5.50 32.25
C VAL A 28 -2.36 -4.22 32.17
N SER A 29 -2.04 -3.26 33.02
CA SER A 29 -2.52 -1.88 33.00
C SER A 29 -1.34 -0.95 32.83
N TRP A 30 -1.57 0.23 32.27
CA TRP A 30 -0.55 1.26 32.16
C TRP A 30 -0.91 2.48 32.99
N ILE A 31 0.08 2.94 33.76
CA ILE A 31 -0.06 4.01 34.74
C ILE A 31 1.00 5.06 34.39
N ASN A 32 0.54 6.28 34.09
CA ASN A 32 1.46 7.40 33.93
C ASN A 32 1.72 8.01 35.30
N ASP A 33 2.98 8.17 35.64
CA ASP A 33 3.45 8.90 36.82
C ASP A 33 4.05 10.23 36.35
N ILE A 34 3.30 11.31 36.55
CA ILE A 34 3.66 12.68 36.13
C ILE A 34 3.85 13.51 37.39
N SER A 35 5.08 13.96 37.67
CA SER A 35 5.37 14.76 38.87
C SER A 35 4.82 14.16 40.17
N ASN A 36 4.97 12.84 40.35
CA ASN A 36 4.46 12.05 41.48
C ASN A 36 2.93 11.91 41.57
N GLN A 37 2.20 12.22 40.48
CA GLN A 37 0.77 11.95 40.36
C GLN A 37 0.55 10.78 39.40
N ARG A 38 -0.19 9.77 39.87
CA ARG A 38 -0.46 8.54 39.13
C ARG A 38 -1.81 8.59 38.43
N PHE A 39 -1.81 8.33 37.13
CA PHE A 39 -2.99 8.29 36.28
C PHE A 39 -3.10 6.91 35.64
N VAL A 40 -4.14 6.16 36.02
CA VAL A 40 -4.48 4.89 35.36
C VAL A 40 -5.21 5.23 34.06
N ASN A 41 -4.68 4.77 32.96
CA ASN A 41 -5.21 5.09 31.64
C ASN A 41 -6.34 4.14 31.25
N ALA A 42 -7.25 4.61 30.41
CA ALA A 42 -8.33 3.77 29.89
C ALA A 42 -7.79 2.70 28.93
N TYR A 43 -8.49 1.56 28.85
CA TYR A 43 -8.05 0.40 28.05
C TYR A 43 -7.88 0.69 26.55
N HIS A 44 -8.53 1.73 26.02
CA HIS A 44 -8.50 2.09 24.59
C HIS A 44 -7.44 3.15 24.27
N GLU A 45 -6.71 3.64 25.27
CA GLU A 45 -5.65 4.62 25.09
C GLU A 45 -4.34 3.92 24.66
N ASP A 46 -3.92 4.16 23.42
CA ASP A 46 -2.60 3.76 22.95
C ASP A 46 -1.57 4.86 23.25
N LYS A 47 -0.36 4.47 23.65
CA LYS A 47 0.74 5.40 24.01
C LYS A 47 1.77 5.59 22.90
N GLY A 48 1.60 4.91 21.76
CA GLY A 48 2.53 4.99 20.62
C GLY A 48 3.90 4.40 20.90
N LEU A 49 4.05 3.63 21.99
CA LEU A 49 5.28 2.91 22.31
C LEU A 49 5.25 1.53 21.68
N SER A 50 6.38 1.11 21.11
CA SER A 50 6.48 -0.24 20.55
C SER A 50 6.64 -1.28 21.67
N LEU A 51 5.84 -2.33 21.62
CA LEU A 51 5.99 -3.52 22.45
C LEU A 51 7.31 -4.23 22.17
N ALA A 52 7.72 -4.32 20.90
CA ALA A 52 9.03 -4.84 20.54
C ALA A 52 10.15 -4.04 21.20
N TRP A 53 10.04 -2.71 21.24
CA TRP A 53 10.99 -1.87 21.98
C TRP A 53 10.94 -2.15 23.49
N LEU A 54 9.75 -2.18 24.09
CA LEU A 54 9.57 -2.46 25.52
C LEU A 54 10.24 -3.76 25.93
N PHE A 55 10.01 -4.86 25.21
CA PHE A 55 10.59 -6.17 25.51
C PHE A 55 12.13 -6.21 25.45
N ASN A 56 12.75 -5.32 24.68
CA ASN A 56 14.20 -5.26 24.51
C ASN A 56 14.91 -4.28 25.47
N THR A 57 14.18 -3.59 26.33
CA THR A 57 14.79 -2.80 27.42
C THR A 57 15.36 -3.71 28.52
N PRO A 58 16.38 -3.26 29.28
CA PRO A 58 16.92 -4.04 30.40
C PRO A 58 15.84 -4.44 31.44
N GLU A 59 14.96 -3.50 31.76
CA GLU A 59 13.82 -3.70 32.66
C GLU A 59 12.75 -4.58 32.00
N GLY A 60 12.51 -4.37 30.70
CA GLY A 60 11.49 -5.07 29.92
C GLY A 60 11.77 -6.56 29.68
N THR A 61 13.04 -6.99 29.69
CA THR A 61 13.40 -8.41 29.54
C THR A 61 12.77 -9.27 30.65
N HIS A 62 12.78 -8.77 31.89
CA HIS A 62 12.16 -9.44 33.03
C HIS A 62 10.63 -9.43 32.97
N TRP A 63 10.06 -8.35 32.42
CA TRP A 63 8.62 -8.24 32.22
C TRP A 63 8.12 -9.18 31.12
N HIS A 64 8.84 -9.26 29.99
CA HIS A 64 8.56 -10.17 28.89
C HIS A 64 8.57 -11.64 29.33
N ALA A 65 9.49 -12.04 30.22
CA ALA A 65 9.56 -13.42 30.74
C ALA A 65 8.30 -13.88 31.51
N GLN A 66 7.38 -12.98 31.84
CA GLN A 66 6.11 -13.29 32.50
C GLN A 66 5.03 -13.79 31.52
N PHE A 67 5.22 -13.54 30.22
CA PHE A 67 4.24 -13.84 29.18
C PHE A 67 4.39 -15.30 28.73
N PRO A 68 3.27 -16.00 28.44
CA PRO A 68 3.34 -17.23 27.67
C PRO A 68 3.96 -16.95 26.29
N SER A 69 4.94 -17.75 25.87
CA SER A 69 5.75 -17.47 24.67
C SER A 69 4.91 -17.29 23.40
N GLU A 70 3.91 -18.16 23.20
CA GLU A 70 2.98 -18.07 22.06
C GLU A 70 2.19 -16.75 22.03
N LEU A 71 1.81 -16.22 23.20
CA LEU A 71 1.10 -14.94 23.29
C LEU A 71 2.04 -13.75 23.07
N ALA A 72 3.27 -13.82 23.57
CA ALA A 72 4.27 -12.78 23.31
C ALA A 72 4.53 -12.63 21.81
N ASP A 73 4.74 -13.75 21.10
CA ASP A 73 4.93 -13.76 19.65
C ASP A 73 3.68 -13.24 18.90
N ALA A 74 2.49 -13.65 19.32
CA ALA A 74 1.24 -13.19 18.72
C ALA A 74 1.00 -11.69 18.94
N LEU A 75 1.35 -11.14 20.10
CA LEU A 75 1.25 -9.71 20.41
C LEU A 75 2.24 -8.88 19.58
N LEU A 76 3.47 -9.36 19.41
CA LEU A 76 4.46 -8.71 18.54
C LEU A 76 4.00 -8.71 17.07
N ALA A 77 3.52 -9.84 16.57
CA ALA A 77 2.95 -9.93 15.22
C ALA A 77 1.73 -9.01 15.07
N PHE A 78 0.87 -8.94 16.09
CA PHE A 78 -0.28 -8.04 16.10
C PHE A 78 0.14 -6.57 16.00
N GLU A 79 1.12 -6.13 16.79
CA GLU A 79 1.65 -4.75 16.75
C GLU A 79 2.10 -4.35 15.34
N THR A 80 2.81 -5.23 14.64
CA THR A 80 3.32 -4.90 13.30
C THR A 80 2.23 -4.54 12.29
N ARG A 81 1.04 -5.15 12.44
CA ARG A 81 -0.09 -4.99 11.52
C ARG A 81 -1.13 -3.98 12.01
N PHE A 82 -1.23 -3.76 13.33
CA PHE A 82 -2.31 -3.01 13.98
C PHE A 82 -1.81 -2.01 15.03
N ARG A 83 -1.00 -1.03 14.60
CA ARG A 83 -0.15 -0.20 15.48
C ARG A 83 -0.86 0.59 16.58
N GLN A 84 -2.15 0.90 16.46
CA GLN A 84 -2.89 1.72 17.43
C GLN A 84 -3.67 0.91 18.49
N HIS A 85 -3.44 -0.40 18.55
CA HIS A 85 -4.22 -1.32 19.37
C HIS A 85 -3.35 -2.23 20.23
N THR A 86 -2.05 -1.96 20.32
CA THR A 86 -1.10 -2.83 21.03
C THR A 86 -1.37 -2.81 22.53
N PHE A 87 -1.60 -1.64 23.12
CA PHE A 87 -1.89 -1.55 24.56
C PHE A 87 -3.28 -2.09 24.89
N SER A 88 -4.27 -1.80 24.05
CA SER A 88 -5.61 -2.36 24.19
C SER A 88 -5.59 -3.89 24.13
N SER A 89 -4.81 -4.48 23.21
CA SER A 89 -4.69 -5.93 23.10
C SER A 89 -4.02 -6.52 24.33
N LEU A 90 -2.92 -5.93 24.83
CA LEU A 90 -2.28 -6.32 26.10
C LEU A 90 -3.28 -6.31 27.27
N TRP A 91 -4.11 -5.27 27.35
CA TRP A 91 -5.10 -5.12 28.43
C TRP A 91 -6.10 -6.27 28.46
N PHE A 92 -6.70 -6.59 27.31
CA PHE A 92 -7.72 -7.64 27.23
C PHE A 92 -7.12 -9.04 27.29
N VAL A 93 -6.00 -9.27 26.60
CA VAL A 93 -5.36 -10.59 26.48
C VAL A 93 -4.76 -11.02 27.83
N SER A 94 -4.28 -10.09 28.64
CA SER A 94 -3.82 -10.42 30.01
C SER A 94 -4.96 -10.77 30.99
N ARG A 95 -6.23 -10.53 30.62
CA ARG A 95 -7.41 -10.70 31.50
C ARG A 95 -8.44 -11.70 31.01
N SER A 96 -8.39 -12.10 29.75
CA SER A 96 -9.41 -12.96 29.13
C SER A 96 -8.79 -14.08 28.33
N LYS A 97 -9.12 -15.32 28.74
CA LYS A 97 -8.74 -16.52 27.99
C LYS A 97 -9.34 -16.54 26.57
N ALA A 98 -10.58 -16.05 26.41
CA ALA A 98 -11.20 -15.93 25.09
C ALA A 98 -10.43 -14.94 24.18
N ALA A 99 -9.94 -13.83 24.75
CA ALA A 99 -9.11 -12.88 24.00
C ALA A 99 -7.75 -13.49 23.63
N GLN A 100 -7.13 -14.27 24.52
CA GLN A 100 -5.90 -15.03 24.24
C GLN A 100 -6.08 -16.00 23.07
N GLU A 101 -7.11 -16.87 23.15
CA GLU A 101 -7.41 -17.85 22.10
C GLU A 101 -7.72 -17.17 20.75
N LEU A 102 -8.44 -16.04 20.77
CA LEU A 102 -8.76 -15.30 19.55
C LEU A 102 -7.53 -14.60 18.97
N LEU A 103 -6.65 -14.04 19.79
CA LEU A 103 -5.41 -13.39 19.33
C LEU A 103 -4.53 -14.37 18.56
N VAL A 104 -4.31 -15.56 19.13
CA VAL A 104 -3.48 -16.61 18.50
C VAL A 104 -4.13 -17.10 17.21
N SER A 105 -5.44 -17.34 17.23
CA SER A 105 -6.11 -18.06 16.14
C SER A 105 -6.72 -17.17 15.05
N ALA A 106 -6.99 -15.89 15.33
CA ALA A 106 -7.58 -14.92 14.41
C ALA A 106 -7.35 -13.46 14.89
N PRO A 107 -6.10 -12.96 14.89
CA PRO A 107 -5.74 -11.66 15.47
C PRO A 107 -6.52 -10.48 14.88
N LEU A 108 -6.84 -10.53 13.59
CA LEU A 108 -7.67 -9.49 12.95
C LEU A 108 -9.04 -9.33 13.63
N LEU A 109 -9.64 -10.41 14.15
CA LEU A 109 -10.94 -10.33 14.82
C LEU A 109 -10.83 -9.70 16.22
N VAL A 110 -9.68 -9.82 16.89
CA VAL A 110 -9.38 -9.05 18.11
C VAL A 110 -9.37 -7.56 17.78
N TRP A 111 -8.71 -7.17 16.68
CA TRP A 111 -8.71 -5.80 16.21
C TRP A 111 -10.13 -5.30 15.91
N PHE A 112 -10.96 -6.08 15.22
CA PHE A 112 -12.37 -5.74 14.95
C PHE A 112 -13.15 -5.42 16.23
N ILE A 113 -13.01 -6.25 17.27
CA ILE A 113 -13.68 -6.06 18.55
C ILE A 113 -13.21 -4.76 19.23
N MET A 114 -11.89 -4.56 19.34
CA MET A 114 -11.35 -3.39 20.05
C MET A 114 -11.67 -2.08 19.33
N GLU A 115 -11.61 -2.09 18.01
CA GLU A 115 -11.94 -0.93 17.20
C GLU A 115 -13.44 -0.61 17.26
N HIS A 116 -14.31 -1.62 17.28
CA HIS A 116 -15.74 -1.43 17.53
C HIS A 116 -15.98 -0.86 18.95
N ALA A 117 -15.30 -1.42 19.96
CA ALA A 117 -15.41 -0.97 21.34
C ALA A 117 -15.01 0.50 21.50
N LYS A 118 -13.93 0.91 20.82
CA LYS A 118 -13.48 2.30 20.78
C LYS A 118 -14.50 3.22 20.12
N GLN A 119 -15.05 2.82 18.95
CA GLN A 119 -16.02 3.63 18.21
C GLN A 119 -17.37 3.78 18.92
N ALA A 120 -17.82 2.72 19.59
CA ALA A 120 -19.08 2.70 20.32
C ALA A 120 -18.92 3.12 21.80
N CYS A 121 -17.72 3.53 22.21
CA CYS A 121 -17.40 3.94 23.59
C CYS A 121 -17.83 2.89 24.64
N LEU A 122 -17.60 1.61 24.36
CA LEU A 122 -18.03 0.51 25.22
C LEU A 122 -17.24 0.44 26.53
N THR A 123 -17.88 -0.03 27.60
CA THR A 123 -17.17 -0.35 28.84
C THR A 123 -16.50 -1.72 28.74
N PRO A 124 -15.45 -2.03 29.52
CA PRO A 124 -14.81 -3.34 29.48
C PRO A 124 -15.77 -4.53 29.62
N ASP A 125 -16.79 -4.40 30.47
CA ASP A 125 -17.80 -5.43 30.72
C ASP A 125 -18.66 -5.72 29.47
N ASP A 126 -18.87 -4.71 28.62
CA ASP A 126 -19.56 -4.88 27.34
C ASP A 126 -18.64 -5.52 26.27
N VAL A 127 -17.33 -5.33 26.38
CA VAL A 127 -16.35 -5.84 25.39
C VAL A 127 -16.02 -7.31 25.63
N PHE A 128 -15.87 -7.74 26.88
CA PHE A 128 -15.46 -9.12 27.19
C PHE A 128 -16.33 -10.20 26.53
N PRO A 129 -17.67 -10.10 26.51
CA PRO A 129 -18.53 -11.05 25.81
C PRO A 129 -18.26 -11.13 24.30
N LEU A 130 -17.78 -10.06 23.66
CA LEU A 130 -17.55 -10.01 22.22
C LEU A 130 -16.43 -10.97 21.78
N PHE A 131 -15.43 -11.22 22.64
CA PHE A 131 -14.37 -12.21 22.36
C PHE A 131 -14.87 -13.65 22.28
N GLY A 132 -16.04 -13.94 22.89
CA GLY A 132 -16.68 -15.25 22.85
C GLY A 132 -17.64 -15.45 21.67
N LEU A 133 -17.87 -14.42 20.84
CA LEU A 133 -18.77 -14.53 19.69
C LEU A 133 -18.22 -15.48 18.63
N LYS A 134 -19.14 -16.06 17.82
CA LYS A 134 -18.71 -16.78 16.62
C LYS A 134 -17.96 -15.81 15.72
N ARG A 135 -16.88 -16.28 15.07
CA ARG A 135 -16.05 -15.46 14.18
C ARG A 135 -16.84 -14.71 13.11
N THR A 136 -17.88 -15.31 12.56
CA THR A 136 -18.76 -14.66 11.58
C THR A 136 -19.67 -13.59 12.19
N GLN A 137 -20.03 -13.67 13.47
CA GLN A 137 -20.80 -12.64 14.17
C GLN A 137 -19.93 -11.41 14.46
N ILE A 138 -18.64 -11.58 14.73
CA ILE A 138 -17.69 -10.47 14.92
C ILE A 138 -17.64 -9.58 13.67
N LEU A 139 -17.80 -10.15 12.47
CA LEU A 139 -17.86 -9.39 11.21
C LEU A 139 -19.00 -8.37 11.18
N ALA A 140 -20.14 -8.71 11.81
CA ALA A 140 -21.32 -7.85 11.81
C ALA A 140 -21.09 -6.55 12.59
N LEU A 141 -20.13 -6.52 13.54
CA LEU A 141 -19.75 -5.31 14.28
C LEU A 141 -19.28 -4.17 13.36
N HIS A 142 -18.81 -4.52 12.16
CA HIS A 142 -18.31 -3.59 11.14
C HIS A 142 -19.16 -3.58 9.87
N ASN A 143 -20.41 -4.05 9.95
CA ASN A 143 -21.33 -4.16 8.81
C ASN A 143 -20.80 -5.02 7.64
N LEU A 144 -19.95 -6.02 7.94
CA LEU A 144 -19.54 -7.01 6.95
C LEU A 144 -20.52 -8.20 6.94
N PRO A 145 -20.73 -8.84 5.78
CA PRO A 145 -21.57 -10.04 5.72
C PRO A 145 -21.03 -11.14 6.65
N ALA A 146 -21.90 -11.66 7.52
CA ALA A 146 -21.55 -12.71 8.48
C ALA A 146 -21.35 -14.08 7.81
N SER A 147 -20.30 -14.22 7.00
CA SER A 147 -20.06 -15.40 6.16
C SER A 147 -18.62 -15.94 6.25
N PRO A 148 -18.42 -17.25 6.09
CA PRO A 148 -17.07 -17.83 5.99
C PRO A 148 -16.27 -17.31 4.79
N ALA A 149 -16.95 -16.87 3.72
CA ALA A 149 -16.28 -16.33 2.54
C ALA A 149 -15.56 -15.00 2.86
N VAL A 150 -16.20 -14.14 3.66
CA VAL A 150 -15.58 -12.89 4.14
C VAL A 150 -14.37 -13.18 5.02
N LEU A 151 -14.47 -14.12 5.96
CA LEU A 151 -13.32 -14.54 6.78
C LEU A 151 -12.15 -15.03 5.92
N LYS A 152 -12.43 -15.81 4.87
CA LYS A 152 -11.39 -16.27 3.94
C LYS A 152 -10.74 -15.12 3.17
N LEU A 153 -11.51 -14.13 2.72
CA LEU A 153 -10.95 -12.95 2.04
C LEU A 153 -10.10 -12.12 2.99
N LEU A 154 -10.58 -11.86 4.21
CA LEU A 154 -9.85 -11.11 5.23
C LEU A 154 -8.49 -11.74 5.55
N ASN A 155 -8.40 -13.07 5.60
CA ASN A 155 -7.13 -13.78 5.80
C ASN A 155 -6.17 -13.62 4.60
N LYS A 156 -6.70 -13.39 3.40
CA LYS A 156 -5.92 -13.15 2.18
C LYS A 156 -5.58 -11.68 1.97
N TYR A 157 -6.26 -10.78 2.69
CA TYR A 157 -6.07 -9.34 2.58
C TYR A 157 -4.78 -8.91 3.26
N GLN A 158 -3.92 -8.23 2.50
CA GLN A 158 -2.60 -7.80 2.95
C GLN A 158 -2.52 -6.27 2.99
N ALA A 159 -2.31 -5.77 4.21
CA ALA A 159 -2.02 -4.37 4.50
C ALA A 159 -1.04 -4.31 5.67
N THR A 160 0.05 -3.56 5.50
CA THR A 160 1.10 -3.39 6.51
C THR A 160 0.66 -2.55 7.70
N ASP A 161 -0.34 -1.68 7.52
CA ASP A 161 -0.94 -0.86 8.58
C ASP A 161 -2.45 -0.92 8.43
N PHE A 162 -3.05 -2.04 8.85
CA PHE A 162 -4.47 -2.29 8.67
C PHE A 162 -5.29 -1.35 9.55
N ASN A 163 -6.23 -0.63 8.94
CA ASN A 163 -7.00 0.42 9.58
C ASN A 163 -8.45 0.51 9.06
N GLN A 164 -9.19 1.53 9.49
CA GLN A 164 -10.59 1.76 9.09
C GLN A 164 -10.82 1.86 7.58
N GLN A 165 -9.86 2.42 6.83
CA GLN A 165 -9.96 2.52 5.38
C GLN A 165 -9.97 1.12 4.74
N ASP A 166 -9.24 0.15 5.29
CA ASP A 166 -9.27 -1.22 4.78
C ASP A 166 -10.64 -1.87 4.98
N ILE A 167 -11.29 -1.65 6.13
CA ILE A 167 -12.67 -2.14 6.33
C ILE A 167 -13.58 -1.53 5.27
N HIS A 168 -13.47 -0.22 5.02
CA HIS A 168 -14.27 0.44 4.01
C HIS A 168 -14.03 -0.15 2.61
N LEU A 169 -12.76 -0.38 2.22
CA LEU A 169 -12.42 -1.05 0.97
C LEU A 169 -13.03 -2.45 0.88
N ILE A 170 -12.95 -3.25 1.94
CA ILE A 170 -13.53 -4.60 1.97
C ILE A 170 -15.05 -4.55 1.83
N ARG A 171 -15.72 -3.58 2.48
CA ARG A 171 -17.18 -3.36 2.33
C ARG A 171 -17.54 -3.01 0.89
N GLU A 172 -16.81 -2.08 0.27
CA GLU A 172 -17.00 -1.69 -1.13
C GLU A 172 -16.81 -2.88 -2.08
N LEU A 173 -15.80 -3.73 -1.84
CA LEU A 173 -15.59 -4.93 -2.64
C LEU A 173 -16.80 -5.87 -2.59
N TYR A 174 -17.35 -6.14 -1.40
CA TYR A 174 -18.53 -7.00 -1.26
C TYR A 174 -19.83 -6.34 -1.75
N ALA A 175 -19.88 -5.01 -1.83
CA ALA A 175 -20.99 -4.30 -2.44
C ALA A 175 -20.97 -4.38 -3.97
N ARG A 176 -19.78 -4.48 -4.58
CA ARG A 176 -19.59 -4.47 -6.04
C ARG A 176 -19.41 -5.84 -6.67
N PHE A 177 -18.87 -6.80 -5.95
CA PHE A 177 -18.46 -8.10 -6.50
C PHE A 177 -19.08 -9.28 -5.76
N ASP A 178 -19.37 -10.34 -6.52
CA ASP A 178 -19.79 -11.63 -5.95
C ASP A 178 -18.65 -12.27 -5.13
N ALA A 179 -19.00 -12.80 -3.95
CA ALA A 179 -18.05 -13.46 -3.05
C ALA A 179 -17.28 -14.61 -3.72
N ARG A 180 -17.87 -15.31 -4.70
CA ARG A 180 -17.21 -16.37 -5.48
C ARG A 180 -16.07 -15.81 -6.31
N LEU A 181 -16.21 -14.62 -6.88
CA LEU A 181 -15.14 -13.98 -7.65
C LEU A 181 -14.02 -13.51 -6.73
N LEU A 182 -14.37 -12.83 -5.62
CA LEU A 182 -13.39 -12.40 -4.62
C LEU A 182 -12.63 -13.59 -4.00
N SER A 183 -13.26 -14.76 -3.89
CA SER A 183 -12.59 -15.94 -3.32
C SER A 183 -11.47 -16.51 -4.20
N ARG A 184 -11.40 -16.14 -5.48
CA ARG A 184 -10.38 -16.59 -6.45
C ARG A 184 -9.00 -16.00 -6.19
N PHE A 185 -8.92 -14.80 -5.63
CA PHE A 185 -7.64 -14.17 -5.28
C PHE A 185 -6.88 -15.06 -4.30
N GLN A 186 -5.60 -15.30 -4.56
CA GLN A 186 -4.74 -15.98 -3.56
C GLN A 186 -4.34 -15.01 -2.45
N ARG A 187 -4.04 -13.76 -2.83
CA ARG A 187 -3.74 -12.63 -1.97
C ARG A 187 -4.43 -11.40 -2.52
N LEU A 188 -4.81 -10.48 -1.65
CA LEU A 188 -5.43 -9.22 -2.04
C LEU A 188 -4.74 -8.05 -1.33
N HIS A 189 -3.88 -7.36 -2.05
CA HIS A 189 -3.20 -6.16 -1.56
C HIS A 189 -4.15 -4.96 -1.58
N ARG A 190 -3.94 -4.00 -0.67
CA ARG A 190 -4.72 -2.76 -0.60
C ARG A 190 -4.80 -2.04 -1.96
N ASP A 191 -3.69 -1.91 -2.66
CA ASP A 191 -3.64 -1.19 -3.95
C ASP A 191 -4.42 -1.90 -5.05
N LEU A 192 -4.43 -3.24 -5.04
CA LEU A 192 -5.26 -4.03 -5.95
C LEU A 192 -6.74 -3.90 -5.60
N ALA A 193 -7.11 -3.87 -4.32
CA ALA A 193 -8.48 -3.60 -3.89
C ALA A 193 -8.97 -2.23 -4.35
N ILE A 194 -8.14 -1.19 -4.22
CA ILE A 194 -8.43 0.17 -4.73
C ILE A 194 -8.60 0.12 -6.25
N TRP A 195 -7.70 -0.54 -6.97
CA TRP A 195 -7.78 -0.64 -8.43
C TRP A 195 -9.04 -1.37 -8.91
N LEU A 196 -9.44 -2.46 -8.24
CA LEU A 196 -10.68 -3.19 -8.52
C LEU A 196 -11.92 -2.30 -8.35
N ILE A 197 -11.96 -1.50 -7.29
CA ILE A 197 -13.05 -0.58 -7.01
C ILE A 197 -13.11 0.51 -8.09
N ASP A 198 -11.97 1.11 -8.44
CA ASP A 198 -11.86 2.15 -9.46
C ASP A 198 -12.22 1.65 -10.87
N GLN A 199 -11.82 0.42 -11.21
CA GLN A 199 -11.91 -0.16 -12.55
C GLN A 199 -12.38 -1.63 -12.48
N PRO A 200 -13.68 -1.88 -12.33
CA PRO A 200 -14.21 -3.24 -12.14
C PRO A 200 -13.95 -4.20 -13.31
N ASP A 201 -13.75 -3.67 -14.51
CA ASP A 201 -13.49 -4.43 -15.75
C ASP A 201 -12.14 -5.16 -15.72
N ILE A 202 -11.23 -4.82 -14.80
CA ILE A 202 -9.97 -5.55 -14.66
C ILE A 202 -10.17 -7.02 -14.27
N MET A 203 -11.31 -7.36 -13.67
CA MET A 203 -11.70 -8.73 -13.31
C MET A 203 -11.79 -9.67 -14.51
N ASP A 204 -11.87 -9.13 -15.72
CA ASP A 204 -11.85 -9.88 -16.98
C ASP A 204 -10.47 -10.44 -17.32
N TYR A 205 -9.40 -9.98 -16.66
CA TYR A 205 -8.02 -10.38 -16.95
C TYR A 205 -7.49 -11.39 -15.93
N PRO A 206 -7.30 -12.67 -16.29
CA PRO A 206 -7.01 -13.72 -15.31
C PRO A 206 -5.72 -13.53 -14.51
N PHE A 207 -4.72 -12.83 -15.04
CA PHE A 207 -3.47 -12.59 -14.32
C PHE A 207 -3.63 -11.80 -13.02
N ILE A 208 -4.74 -11.09 -12.81
CA ILE A 208 -4.92 -10.28 -11.59
C ILE A 208 -5.06 -11.13 -10.32
N TYR A 209 -5.52 -12.38 -10.45
CA TYR A 209 -5.85 -13.24 -9.29
C TYR A 209 -4.62 -13.80 -8.60
N ASP A 210 -3.48 -13.78 -9.29
CA ASP A 210 -2.20 -14.34 -8.86
C ASP A 210 -1.10 -13.25 -8.70
N LEU A 211 -1.48 -11.97 -8.65
CA LEU A 211 -0.52 -10.89 -8.35
C LEU A 211 -0.01 -11.03 -6.91
N ASP A 212 1.31 -10.94 -6.75
CA ASP A 212 1.98 -10.93 -5.45
C ASP A 212 2.18 -9.48 -4.94
N ASP A 213 3.09 -9.27 -3.99
CA ASP A 213 3.58 -7.94 -3.54
C ASP A 213 4.33 -7.18 -4.67
N THR A 214 3.84 -7.28 -5.91
CA THR A 214 4.34 -6.54 -7.06
C THR A 214 3.91 -5.08 -6.96
N ASP A 215 4.67 -4.21 -7.61
CA ASP A 215 4.29 -2.83 -7.91
C ASP A 215 2.98 -2.77 -8.75
N ILE A 216 1.83 -2.81 -8.07
CA ILE A 216 0.49 -2.78 -8.66
C ILE A 216 0.31 -1.55 -9.56
N LEU A 217 0.91 -0.42 -9.19
CA LEU A 217 0.86 0.81 -9.97
C LEU A 217 1.57 0.64 -11.32
N SER A 218 2.73 0.00 -11.35
CA SER A 218 3.45 -0.34 -12.59
C SER A 218 2.66 -1.31 -13.47
N ILE A 219 2.02 -2.33 -12.89
CA ILE A 219 1.16 -3.26 -13.64
C ILE A 219 -0.04 -2.53 -14.25
N ARG A 220 -0.74 -1.71 -13.45
CA ARG A 220 -1.86 -0.88 -13.90
C ARG A 220 -1.45 0.02 -15.07
N THR A 221 -0.29 0.65 -14.97
CA THR A 221 0.29 1.48 -16.03
C THR A 221 0.57 0.67 -17.30
N THR A 222 1.21 -0.49 -17.15
CA THR A 222 1.52 -1.38 -18.28
C THR A 222 0.27 -1.87 -19.00
N LEU A 223 -0.78 -2.26 -18.26
CA LEU A 223 -2.05 -2.67 -18.85
C LEU A 223 -2.71 -1.52 -19.62
N ARG A 224 -2.78 -0.33 -19.01
CA ARG A 224 -3.33 0.87 -19.64
C ARG A 224 -2.60 1.19 -20.94
N ASP A 225 -1.28 1.21 -20.92
CA ASP A 225 -0.45 1.54 -22.08
C ASP A 225 -0.57 0.46 -23.17
N THR A 226 -0.68 -0.81 -22.79
CA THR A 226 -0.96 -1.94 -23.70
C THR A 226 -2.30 -1.73 -24.44
N LEU A 227 -3.37 -1.42 -23.71
CA LEU A 227 -4.69 -1.19 -24.29
C LEU A 227 -4.74 0.06 -25.18
N ALA A 228 -4.07 1.14 -24.75
CA ALA A 228 -3.96 2.37 -25.54
C ALA A 228 -3.21 2.13 -26.86
N MET A 229 -2.06 1.44 -26.82
CA MET A 229 -1.31 1.06 -28.03
C MET A 229 -2.12 0.16 -28.93
N ALA A 230 -2.83 -0.83 -28.38
CA ALA A 230 -3.67 -1.72 -29.17
C ALA A 230 -4.80 -0.97 -29.90
N GLY A 231 -5.46 -0.02 -29.22
CA GLY A 231 -6.48 0.82 -29.84
C GLY A 231 -5.93 1.68 -30.97
N GLN A 232 -4.81 2.37 -30.73
CA GLN A 232 -4.17 3.24 -31.73
C GLN A 232 -3.50 2.48 -32.89
N ALA A 233 -3.08 1.22 -32.68
CA ALA A 233 -2.56 0.34 -33.71
C ALA A 233 -3.65 -0.47 -34.43
N GLU A 234 -4.93 -0.26 -34.11
CA GLU A 234 -6.07 -1.00 -34.68
C GLU A 234 -5.91 -2.52 -34.51
N GLN A 235 -5.46 -2.96 -33.32
CA GLN A 235 -5.25 -4.37 -32.95
C GLN A 235 -6.36 -4.88 -32.00
N PRO A 236 -7.60 -5.11 -32.48
CA PRO A 236 -8.75 -5.46 -31.63
C PRO A 236 -8.56 -6.80 -30.90
N GLN A 237 -7.72 -7.69 -31.42
CA GLN A 237 -7.39 -8.98 -30.80
C GLN A 237 -6.61 -8.86 -29.49
N ALA A 238 -5.95 -7.73 -29.22
CA ALA A 238 -5.12 -7.56 -28.02
C ALA A 238 -5.94 -7.72 -26.73
N ARG A 239 -7.19 -7.21 -26.70
CA ARG A 239 -8.07 -7.37 -25.53
C ARG A 239 -8.39 -8.85 -25.28
N ARG A 240 -8.69 -9.61 -26.34
CA ARG A 240 -8.90 -11.06 -26.24
C ARG A 240 -7.64 -11.79 -25.79
N GLN A 241 -6.46 -11.36 -26.24
CA GLN A 241 -5.19 -11.94 -25.78
C GLN A 241 -4.97 -11.69 -24.28
N LEU A 242 -5.26 -10.49 -23.78
CA LEU A 242 -5.20 -10.15 -22.35
C LEU A 242 -6.19 -10.97 -21.52
N GLN A 243 -7.42 -11.17 -22.00
CA GLN A 243 -8.42 -12.03 -21.36
C GLN A 243 -7.99 -13.51 -21.26
N ASN A 244 -7.01 -13.92 -22.06
CA ASN A 244 -6.41 -15.26 -22.00
C ASN A 244 -5.05 -15.28 -21.28
N CYS A 245 -4.52 -14.12 -20.86
CA CYS A 245 -3.27 -14.04 -20.10
C CYS A 245 -3.51 -14.43 -18.64
N ARG A 246 -2.99 -15.59 -18.24
CA ARG A 246 -3.08 -16.11 -16.86
C ARG A 246 -1.96 -15.62 -15.95
N GLN A 247 -0.87 -15.11 -16.52
CA GLN A 247 0.31 -14.68 -15.78
C GLN A 247 0.77 -13.31 -16.28
N LEU A 248 1.42 -12.57 -15.40
CA LEU A 248 1.92 -11.22 -15.68
C LEU A 248 2.91 -11.19 -16.86
N ASP A 249 3.72 -12.24 -17.03
CA ASP A 249 4.63 -12.38 -18.18
C ASP A 249 3.89 -12.35 -19.52
N GLY A 250 2.63 -12.83 -19.55
CA GLY A 250 1.78 -12.74 -20.74
C GLY A 250 1.42 -11.30 -21.10
N LEU A 251 1.13 -10.46 -20.09
CA LEU A 251 0.92 -9.02 -20.27
C LEU A 251 2.19 -8.37 -20.82
N HIS A 252 3.34 -8.62 -20.21
CA HIS A 252 4.62 -8.06 -20.66
C HIS A 252 4.98 -8.47 -22.09
N ALA A 253 4.82 -9.76 -22.44
CA ALA A 253 5.11 -10.26 -23.79
C ALA A 253 4.15 -9.69 -24.85
N LEU A 254 2.89 -9.43 -24.49
CA LEU A 254 1.96 -8.72 -25.37
C LEU A 254 2.35 -7.25 -25.52
N HIS A 255 2.63 -6.58 -24.41
CA HIS A 255 3.08 -5.20 -24.39
C HIS A 255 4.30 -4.99 -25.29
N ASP A 256 5.35 -5.79 -25.15
CA ASP A 256 6.59 -5.66 -25.94
C ASP A 256 6.39 -5.87 -27.45
N ARG A 257 5.52 -6.82 -27.83
CA ARG A 257 5.12 -7.00 -29.23
C ARG A 257 4.36 -5.78 -29.75
N LEU A 258 3.44 -5.24 -28.96
CA LEU A 258 2.68 -4.06 -29.34
C LEU A 258 3.58 -2.82 -29.43
N VAL A 259 4.55 -2.62 -28.54
CA VAL A 259 5.55 -1.54 -28.64
C VAL A 259 6.27 -1.61 -29.98
N THR A 260 6.78 -2.79 -30.33
CA THR A 260 7.52 -3.00 -31.59
C THR A 260 6.64 -2.72 -32.81
N HIS A 261 5.41 -3.26 -32.80
CA HIS A 261 4.46 -3.09 -33.89
C HIS A 261 3.99 -1.63 -34.03
N TYR A 262 3.62 -1.01 -32.92
CA TYR A 262 3.15 0.36 -32.83
C TYR A 262 4.21 1.34 -33.33
N ASN A 263 5.45 1.25 -32.82
CA ASN A 263 6.53 2.15 -33.22
C ASN A 263 6.82 2.04 -34.73
N ARG A 264 6.74 0.83 -35.31
CA ARG A 264 6.88 0.61 -36.75
C ARG A 264 5.74 1.26 -37.54
N LEU A 265 4.49 1.09 -37.10
CA LEU A 265 3.32 1.68 -37.77
C LEU A 265 3.35 3.21 -37.73
N GLN A 266 3.63 3.80 -36.56
CA GLN A 266 3.59 5.25 -36.43
C GLN A 266 4.70 5.95 -37.20
N ARG A 267 5.90 5.35 -37.29
CA ARG A 267 6.97 5.86 -38.17
C ARG A 267 6.53 5.94 -39.64
N ALA A 268 5.71 5.00 -40.10
CA ALA A 268 5.21 5.00 -41.47
C ALA A 268 4.04 5.99 -41.67
N LYS A 269 3.21 6.20 -40.64
CA LYS A 269 1.98 7.00 -40.74
C LYS A 269 2.19 8.50 -40.43
N HIS A 270 3.05 8.85 -39.49
CA HIS A 270 3.07 10.19 -38.93
C HIS A 270 4.00 11.15 -39.67
N LYS A 271 3.46 12.32 -40.01
CA LYS A 271 4.26 13.48 -40.40
C LYS A 271 5.03 13.99 -39.19
N ASN A 272 6.22 14.52 -39.42
CA ASN A 272 7.01 15.12 -38.37
C ASN A 272 6.37 16.46 -37.93
N THR A 273 5.60 16.43 -36.84
CA THR A 273 4.91 17.59 -36.29
C THR A 273 5.64 18.08 -35.05
N LEU A 274 5.82 19.40 -34.93
CA LEU A 274 6.37 20.02 -33.73
C LEU A 274 5.35 19.96 -32.59
N PHE A 275 5.84 19.68 -31.39
CA PHE A 275 5.04 19.69 -30.18
C PHE A 275 4.91 21.10 -29.60
N PRO A 276 3.85 21.35 -28.79
CA PRO A 276 3.77 22.57 -27.98
C PRO A 276 5.02 22.74 -27.11
N ALA A 277 5.50 23.98 -27.01
CA ALA A 277 6.68 24.28 -26.21
C ALA A 277 6.41 24.00 -24.72
N CYS A 278 7.33 23.27 -24.07
CA CYS A 278 7.35 23.16 -22.61
C CYS A 278 7.89 24.46 -22.01
N ARG A 279 7.39 24.83 -20.83
CA ARG A 279 7.93 25.99 -20.07
C ARG A 279 9.34 25.72 -19.53
N LEU A 280 9.66 24.44 -19.30
CA LEU A 280 10.97 24.04 -18.82
C LEU A 280 11.99 24.09 -19.96
N SER A 281 13.11 24.74 -19.68
CA SER A 281 14.26 24.67 -20.57
C SER A 281 15.00 23.34 -20.35
N GLY A 282 15.49 22.75 -21.44
CA GLY A 282 16.42 21.63 -21.34
C GLY A 282 17.75 22.04 -20.72
N SER A 283 18.61 21.06 -20.48
CA SER A 283 20.02 21.22 -20.15
C SER A 283 20.89 20.38 -21.08
N ASP A 284 22.21 20.42 -20.89
CA ASP A 284 23.15 19.55 -21.61
C ASP A 284 22.89 18.06 -21.35
N THR A 285 22.25 17.73 -20.23
CA THR A 285 21.98 16.35 -19.81
C THR A 285 20.50 15.97 -19.88
N ILE A 286 19.57 16.93 -19.94
CA ILE A 286 18.13 16.69 -20.01
C ILE A 286 17.56 17.45 -21.21
N VAL A 287 17.35 16.75 -22.31
CA VAL A 287 17.05 17.35 -23.62
C VAL A 287 15.57 17.14 -23.97
N PRO A 288 14.80 18.20 -24.27
CA PRO A 288 13.39 18.07 -24.63
C PRO A 288 13.22 17.34 -25.97
N ILE A 289 12.20 16.48 -26.03
CA ILE A 289 11.71 15.92 -27.29
C ILE A 289 10.67 16.88 -27.85
N SER A 290 11.00 17.52 -28.97
CA SER A 290 10.22 18.66 -29.50
C SER A 290 9.32 18.30 -30.68
N ASN A 291 9.33 17.06 -31.14
CA ASN A 291 8.56 16.65 -32.31
C ASN A 291 8.21 15.16 -32.31
N THR A 292 7.22 14.81 -33.13
CA THR A 292 6.71 13.44 -33.29
C THR A 292 7.79 12.45 -33.71
N TYR A 293 8.69 12.84 -34.62
CA TYR A 293 9.72 11.94 -35.11
C TYR A 293 10.67 11.52 -33.98
N ASP A 294 11.17 12.48 -33.21
CA ASP A 294 12.09 12.22 -32.10
C ASP A 294 11.44 11.42 -30.97
N LEU A 295 10.12 11.60 -30.74
CA LEU A 295 9.36 10.80 -29.77
C LEU A 295 9.26 9.33 -30.18
N LEU A 296 8.94 9.07 -31.45
CA LEU A 296 8.86 7.71 -31.98
C LEU A 296 10.25 7.06 -32.07
N GLN A 297 11.28 7.86 -32.37
CA GLN A 297 12.67 7.43 -32.35
C GLN A 297 13.09 7.02 -30.93
N GLU A 298 12.77 7.84 -29.92
CA GLU A 298 12.99 7.54 -28.52
C GLU A 298 12.34 6.22 -28.11
N GLY A 299 11.05 6.04 -28.43
CA GLY A 299 10.32 4.81 -28.11
C GLY A 299 10.93 3.57 -28.75
N SER A 300 11.47 3.69 -29.97
CA SER A 300 12.19 2.61 -30.63
C SER A 300 13.53 2.31 -29.97
N ASP A 301 14.36 3.33 -29.72
CA ASP A 301 15.72 3.15 -29.21
C ASP A 301 15.73 2.63 -27.77
N MET A 302 14.82 3.16 -26.97
CA MET A 302 14.61 2.78 -25.58
C MET A 302 13.69 1.56 -25.43
N LYS A 303 13.04 1.09 -26.51
CA LYS A 303 12.06 0.00 -26.48
C LYS A 303 10.94 0.25 -25.46
N HIS A 304 10.39 1.46 -25.48
CA HIS A 304 9.31 1.93 -24.59
C HIS A 304 8.02 2.21 -25.35
N CYS A 305 6.92 2.23 -24.60
CA CYS A 305 5.59 2.63 -25.04
C CYS A 305 5.42 4.16 -25.18
N ILE A 306 6.47 4.97 -25.02
CA ILE A 306 6.38 6.45 -25.01
C ILE A 306 5.76 7.03 -26.30
N GLY A 307 5.93 6.34 -27.43
CA GLY A 307 5.27 6.73 -28.69
C GLY A 307 3.74 6.80 -28.55
N SER A 308 3.13 5.95 -27.71
CA SER A 308 1.67 5.92 -27.48
C SER A 308 1.13 7.17 -26.79
N TYR A 309 2.01 7.98 -26.18
CA TYR A 309 1.70 9.24 -25.52
C TYR A 309 1.65 10.40 -26.52
N ASN A 310 2.00 10.19 -27.80
CA ASN A 310 2.00 11.21 -28.85
C ASN A 310 0.73 12.10 -28.87
N PRO A 311 -0.51 11.56 -28.77
CA PRO A 311 -1.71 12.40 -28.71
C PRO A 311 -1.76 13.34 -27.50
N ARG A 312 -1.25 12.91 -26.33
CA ARG A 312 -1.19 13.74 -25.12
C ARG A 312 -0.14 14.82 -25.23
N VAL A 313 1.01 14.50 -25.84
CA VAL A 313 2.09 15.47 -26.10
C VAL A 313 1.64 16.54 -27.09
N LEU A 314 0.95 16.14 -28.17
CA LEU A 314 0.38 17.09 -29.14
C LEU A 314 -0.64 18.06 -28.53
N ARG A 315 -1.39 17.61 -27.51
CA ARG A 315 -2.34 18.47 -26.77
C ARG A 315 -1.69 19.33 -25.68
N GLY A 316 -0.38 19.19 -25.45
CA GLY A 316 0.33 19.90 -24.37
C GLY A 316 -0.02 19.39 -22.97
N GLU A 317 -0.58 18.19 -22.86
CA GLU A 317 -0.94 17.54 -21.59
C GLU A 317 0.21 16.72 -21.01
N TYR A 318 1.25 16.48 -21.81
CA TYR A 318 2.40 15.64 -21.46
C TYR A 318 3.66 16.15 -22.14
N PHE A 319 4.79 16.12 -21.43
CA PHE A 319 6.08 16.57 -21.95
C PHE A 319 7.12 15.48 -21.77
N VAL A 320 8.01 15.33 -22.75
CA VAL A 320 8.98 14.22 -22.77
C VAL A 320 10.39 14.76 -22.97
N PHE A 321 11.33 14.24 -22.20
CA PHE A 321 12.74 14.59 -22.23
C PHE A 321 13.61 13.34 -22.31
N LYS A 322 14.75 13.46 -22.99
CA LYS A 322 15.86 12.49 -22.95
C LYS A 322 16.79 12.88 -21.82
N VAL A 323 17.01 11.98 -20.87
CA VAL A 323 18.06 12.10 -19.86
C VAL A 323 19.29 11.39 -20.39
N LEU A 324 20.40 12.10 -20.55
CA LEU A 324 21.66 11.59 -21.11
C LEU A 324 22.67 11.18 -20.02
N ALA A 325 22.60 11.81 -18.86
CA ALA A 325 23.42 11.52 -17.69
C ALA A 325 22.61 11.79 -16.40
N PRO A 326 22.89 11.09 -15.28
CA PRO A 326 23.94 10.08 -15.07
C PRO A 326 23.71 8.79 -15.86
N GLU A 327 22.45 8.43 -16.08
CA GLU A 327 22.06 7.28 -16.90
C GLU A 327 21.17 7.69 -18.07
N ARG A 328 21.24 6.93 -19.16
CA ARG A 328 20.38 7.14 -20.31
C ARG A 328 18.93 6.73 -19.98
N ALA A 329 18.04 7.69 -19.79
CA ALA A 329 16.63 7.48 -19.45
C ALA A 329 15.68 8.32 -20.32
N THR A 330 14.39 7.95 -20.33
CA THR A 330 13.29 8.77 -20.86
C THR A 330 12.49 9.32 -19.68
N LEU A 331 12.30 10.63 -19.65
CA LEU A 331 11.54 11.35 -18.63
C LEU A 331 10.22 11.83 -19.22
N GLY A 332 9.10 11.52 -18.55
CA GLY A 332 7.76 12.00 -18.86
C GLY A 332 7.20 12.86 -17.73
N LEU A 333 6.67 14.03 -18.08
CA LEU A 333 6.09 15.00 -17.16
C LEU A 333 4.63 15.29 -17.50
N HIS A 334 3.82 15.58 -16.49
CA HIS A 334 2.45 16.06 -16.66
C HIS A 334 2.09 17.14 -15.62
N TYR A 335 1.03 17.90 -15.89
CA TYR A 335 0.54 18.89 -14.94
C TYR A 335 -0.30 18.23 -13.83
N VAL A 336 0.01 18.56 -12.58
CA VAL A 336 -0.80 18.24 -11.40
C VAL A 336 -1.08 19.55 -10.66
N ARG A 337 -2.36 19.97 -10.64
CA ARG A 337 -2.78 21.23 -10.00
C ARG A 337 -1.99 22.47 -10.45
N GLY A 338 -1.53 22.48 -11.71
CA GLY A 338 -0.77 23.60 -12.29
C GLY A 338 0.76 23.47 -12.20
N GLU A 339 1.28 22.51 -11.43
CA GLU A 339 2.72 22.22 -11.31
C GLU A 339 3.13 21.07 -12.23
N LEU A 340 4.35 21.10 -12.79
CA LEU A 340 4.86 19.98 -13.58
C LEU A 340 5.43 18.92 -12.63
N LYS A 341 4.89 17.71 -12.71
CA LYS A 341 5.37 16.58 -11.91
C LYS A 341 5.88 15.46 -12.78
N VAL A 342 6.90 14.78 -12.28
CA VAL A 342 7.41 13.55 -12.87
C VAL A 342 6.29 12.52 -12.87
N ASP A 343 5.89 12.09 -14.05
CA ASP A 343 5.00 10.94 -14.24
C ASP A 343 5.82 9.65 -14.31
N GLN A 344 6.85 9.66 -15.15
CA GLN A 344 7.68 8.48 -15.42
C GLN A 344 9.14 8.87 -15.65
N LEU A 345 10.04 8.06 -15.10
CA LEU A 345 11.47 8.09 -15.42
C LEU A 345 11.95 6.66 -15.62
N ARG A 346 12.26 6.29 -16.85
CA ARG A 346 12.53 4.89 -17.22
C ARG A 346 13.78 4.74 -18.07
N LEU A 347 14.64 3.79 -17.69
CA LEU A 347 15.72 3.27 -18.52
C LEU A 347 15.16 2.31 -19.56
N LYS A 348 15.98 1.95 -20.57
CA LYS A 348 15.62 1.05 -21.68
C LYS A 348 14.83 -0.19 -21.21
N ARG A 349 13.75 -0.53 -21.93
CA ARG A 349 12.76 -1.58 -21.59
C ARG A 349 12.06 -1.38 -20.24
N ASN A 350 11.75 -0.14 -19.89
CA ASN A 350 11.06 0.27 -18.67
C ASN A 350 11.82 -0.08 -17.38
N ALA A 351 13.13 -0.29 -17.45
CA ALA A 351 13.95 -0.57 -16.28
C ALA A 351 14.00 0.65 -15.33
N THR A 352 14.16 0.36 -14.04
CA THR A 352 14.19 1.38 -12.99
C THR A 352 15.55 2.10 -12.98
N PRO A 353 15.58 3.44 -13.01
CA PRO A 353 16.81 4.22 -12.89
C PRO A 353 17.39 4.15 -11.47
N THR A 354 18.69 4.40 -11.33
CA THR A 354 19.34 4.54 -10.03
C THR A 354 18.82 5.76 -9.26
N LYS A 355 19.05 5.78 -7.93
CA LYS A 355 18.71 6.93 -7.07
C LYS A 355 19.42 8.21 -7.53
N GLU A 356 20.67 8.11 -7.96
CA GLU A 356 21.45 9.24 -8.47
C GLU A 356 20.75 9.90 -9.68
N THR A 357 20.29 9.10 -10.63
CA THR A 357 19.53 9.60 -11.79
C THR A 357 18.20 10.21 -11.39
N GLN A 358 17.49 9.63 -10.41
CA GLN A 358 16.25 10.20 -9.88
C GLN A 358 16.50 11.57 -9.23
N GLU A 359 17.51 11.66 -8.36
CA GLU A 359 17.89 12.90 -7.66
C GLU A 359 18.32 14.00 -8.64
N ALA A 360 19.09 13.66 -9.68
CA ALA A 360 19.50 14.60 -10.72
C ALA A 360 18.29 15.21 -11.47
N VAL A 361 17.28 14.37 -11.79
CA VAL A 361 16.04 14.83 -12.45
C VAL A 361 15.21 15.71 -11.52
N TYR A 362 15.04 15.32 -10.26
CA TYR A 362 14.31 16.12 -9.27
C TYR A 362 14.99 17.48 -9.06
N TRP A 363 16.31 17.50 -8.92
CA TRP A 363 17.08 18.72 -8.76
C TRP A 363 16.94 19.66 -9.97
N TRP A 364 16.99 19.11 -11.19
CA TRP A 364 16.75 19.90 -12.41
C TRP A 364 15.34 20.50 -12.43
N LEU A 365 14.31 19.70 -12.12
CA LEU A 365 12.92 20.15 -12.13
C LEU A 365 12.70 21.30 -11.13
N THR A 366 13.18 21.16 -9.89
CA THR A 366 13.01 22.17 -8.84
C THR A 366 13.75 23.49 -9.14
N ASN A 367 14.86 23.45 -9.87
CA ASN A 367 15.61 24.66 -10.24
C ASN A 367 15.02 25.39 -11.46
N GLN A 368 14.13 24.77 -12.21
CA GLN A 368 13.43 25.38 -13.34
C GLN A 368 12.09 26.01 -12.94
N GLU A 369 11.56 25.67 -11.76
CA GLU A 369 10.32 26.24 -11.19
C GLU A 369 10.55 27.52 -10.36
N LYS A 370 11.81 27.93 -10.18
CA LYS A 370 12.19 29.25 -9.63
C LYS A 370 12.33 30.27 -10.74
#